data_AF-A0AAA9Z5I0-F1
#
_entry.id   AF-A0AAA9Z5I0-F1
#
_cell.length_a   1.000
_cell.length_b   1.000
_cell.length_c   1.000
_cell.angle_alpha   90.00
_cell.angle_beta   90.00
_cell.angle_gamma   90.00
#
_symmetry.space_group_name_H-M   'P 1'
#
loop_
_entity.id
_entity.type
_entity.pdbx_description
1 polymer ?
#
loop_
_entity_poly.entity_id
_entity_poly.type
_entity_poly.pdbx_seq_one_letter_code
_entity_poly.pdbx_strand_id
1 'polypeptide(L)'
;MESQEEFLEESQKDFPNGLQQLDASFITIQEVDFKTNEDYAKIFITLRNGTGHLRGNTMVDIDALIYQNVSDGVLVRMELGSKIGSDYVPMLDSRVDLCGFNSSSTDDLLMDMMVTEMGKHGNMSINCPFYSGNYVVRNFHIDTENMLIKLAPPGQYRVAIDVKHKIKERVPHF
;
A
#
# COMPACT_ATOMS: atom_id res chain seq x y z
N MET A 1 -2.69 -55.92 -4.77
CA MET A 1 -3.10 -54.59 -4.27
C MET A 1 -1.78 -53.94 -3.87
N GLU A 2 -1.01 -53.55 -4.88
CA GLU A 2 0.46 -53.40 -4.77
C GLU A 2 0.99 -52.37 -5.80
N SER A 3 0.12 -51.47 -6.30
CA SER A 3 0.46 -50.60 -7.43
C SER A 3 0.20 -49.12 -7.17
N GLN A 4 0.01 -48.70 -5.92
CA GLN A 4 -0.16 -47.28 -5.57
C GLN A 4 0.95 -46.73 -4.68
N GLU A 5 1.73 -47.57 -3.98
CA GLU A 5 2.84 -47.11 -3.15
C GLU A 5 4.13 -46.84 -3.98
N GLU A 6 4.38 -47.56 -5.08
CA GLU A 6 5.55 -47.31 -5.94
C GLU A 6 5.45 -46.01 -6.76
N PHE A 7 4.24 -45.50 -7.05
CA PHE A 7 4.08 -44.28 -7.85
C PHE A 7 4.41 -42.99 -7.05
N LEU A 8 4.40 -43.07 -5.71
CA LEU A 8 4.73 -41.93 -4.84
C LEU A 8 6.23 -41.79 -4.57
N GLU A 9 7.03 -42.87 -4.68
CA GLU A 9 8.48 -42.80 -4.45
C GLU A 9 9.27 -42.37 -5.70
N GLU A 10 8.74 -42.54 -6.91
CA GLU A 10 9.47 -42.18 -8.14
C GLU A 10 9.42 -40.67 -8.46
N SER A 11 8.39 -39.94 -8.01
CA SER A 11 8.33 -38.48 -8.20
C SER A 11 9.21 -37.68 -7.22
N GLN A 12 9.85 -38.35 -6.24
CA GLN A 12 10.69 -37.69 -5.24
C GLN A 12 12.19 -37.80 -5.55
N LYS A 13 12.58 -38.48 -6.64
CA LYS A 13 13.98 -38.74 -7.00
C LYS A 13 14.61 -37.78 -8.01
N ASP A 14 13.90 -36.75 -8.48
CA ASP A 14 14.42 -35.78 -9.46
C ASP A 14 14.43 -34.31 -8.99
N PHE A 15 14.47 -34.09 -7.68
CA PHE A 15 14.79 -32.76 -7.15
C PHE A 15 16.27 -32.71 -6.78
N PRO A 16 17.15 -32.14 -7.63
CA PRO A 16 18.49 -31.80 -7.20
C PRO A 16 18.39 -30.90 -5.96
N ASN A 17 19.12 -31.26 -4.91
CA ASN A 17 19.32 -30.47 -3.70
C ASN A 17 19.79 -29.06 -4.06
N GLY A 18 18.83 -28.15 -4.20
CA GLY A 18 19.05 -26.83 -4.75
C GLY A 18 17.74 -26.10 -5.05
N LEU A 19 16.68 -26.35 -4.28
CA LEU A 19 15.57 -25.40 -4.22
C LEU A 19 16.09 -24.17 -3.46
N GLN A 20 16.67 -23.24 -4.21
CA GLN A 20 16.51 -21.84 -3.88
C GLN A 20 15.01 -21.63 -3.66
N GLN A 21 14.67 -21.44 -2.38
CA GLN A 21 13.43 -20.84 -1.92
C GLN A 21 12.99 -19.82 -2.98
N LEU A 22 11.84 -20.06 -3.62
CA LEU A 22 11.26 -19.14 -4.59
C LEU A 22 11.36 -17.74 -4.00
N ASP A 23 12.26 -16.92 -4.54
CA ASP A 23 12.48 -15.55 -4.10
C ASP A 23 11.11 -14.91 -4.08
N ALA A 24 10.62 -14.55 -2.89
CA ALA A 24 9.33 -13.91 -2.77
C ALA A 24 9.32 -12.74 -3.75
N SER A 25 8.29 -12.69 -4.59
CA SER A 25 8.12 -11.69 -5.62
C SER A 25 7.81 -10.35 -4.95
N PHE A 26 8.83 -9.71 -4.40
CA PHE A 26 8.69 -8.45 -3.72
C PHE A 26 8.52 -7.33 -4.75
N ILE A 27 7.59 -6.44 -4.46
CA ILE A 27 7.59 -5.12 -5.06
C ILE A 27 8.43 -4.21 -4.17
N THR A 28 9.40 -3.52 -4.76
CA THR A 28 10.21 -2.54 -4.04
C THR A 28 9.72 -1.15 -4.41
N ILE A 29 9.12 -0.45 -3.46
CA ILE A 29 8.75 0.96 -3.62
C ILE A 29 10.05 1.77 -3.55
N GLN A 30 10.41 2.42 -4.66
CA GLN A 30 11.60 3.27 -4.75
C GLN A 30 11.27 4.75 -4.55
N GLU A 31 10.05 5.14 -4.89
CA GLU A 31 9.64 6.53 -4.92
C GLU A 31 8.18 6.67 -4.47
N VAL A 32 7.93 7.68 -3.65
CA VAL A 32 6.59 8.12 -3.27
C VAL A 32 6.45 9.60 -3.62
N ASP A 33 5.58 9.91 -4.59
CA ASP A 33 5.17 11.28 -4.91
C ASP A 33 3.88 11.58 -4.14
N PHE A 34 3.96 12.38 -3.08
CA PHE A 34 2.81 12.72 -2.23
C PHE A 34 2.45 14.20 -2.36
N LYS A 35 1.19 14.47 -2.68
CA LYS A 35 0.63 15.82 -2.82
C LYS A 35 -0.57 15.98 -1.90
N THR A 36 -0.55 17.06 -1.12
CA THR A 36 -1.67 17.50 -0.30
C THR A 36 -1.67 19.03 -0.25
N ASN A 37 -2.78 19.62 0.17
CA ASN A 37 -2.79 21.01 0.58
C ASN A 37 -2.14 21.14 1.98
N GLU A 38 -1.01 21.87 2.05
CA GLU A 38 -0.27 22.11 3.30
C GLU A 38 -1.07 22.91 4.34
N ASP A 39 -2.14 23.61 3.95
CA ASP A 39 -3.05 24.27 4.91
C ASP A 39 -3.84 23.26 5.77
N TYR A 40 -4.00 22.02 5.28
CA TYR A 40 -4.78 20.98 5.96
C TYR A 40 -3.91 19.98 6.72
N ALA A 41 -2.81 19.56 6.10
CA ALA A 41 -1.91 18.61 6.71
C ALA A 41 -0.48 18.75 6.18
N LYS A 42 0.48 18.48 7.06
CA LYS A 42 1.88 18.28 6.69
C LYS A 42 2.23 16.82 6.87
N ILE A 43 2.75 16.19 5.81
CA ILE A 43 3.04 14.74 5.78
C ILE A 43 4.49 14.52 5.38
N PHE A 44 5.17 13.68 6.14
CA PHE A 44 6.54 13.24 5.89
C PHE A 44 6.54 11.73 5.72
N ILE A 45 7.12 11.26 4.61
CA ILE A 45 7.20 9.84 4.26
C ILE A 45 8.66 9.44 4.20
N THR A 46 9.03 8.40 4.92
CA THR A 46 10.38 7.85 4.92
C THR A 46 10.34 6.42 4.40
N LEU A 47 11.15 6.14 3.37
CA LEU A 47 11.33 4.79 2.83
C LEU A 47 12.58 4.17 3.43
N ARG A 48 12.46 2.91 3.86
CA ARG A 48 13.57 2.10 4.39
C ARG A 48 13.54 0.72 3.75
N ASN A 49 14.71 0.11 3.62
CA ASN A 49 14.80 -1.27 3.19
C ASN A 49 14.30 -2.19 4.31
N GLY A 50 13.50 -3.19 3.95
CA GLY A 50 13.08 -4.23 4.87
C GLY A 50 14.25 -5.06 5.41
N THR A 51 14.11 -5.53 6.64
CA THR A 51 15.13 -6.32 7.35
C THR A 51 14.57 -7.65 7.84
N GLY A 52 15.44 -8.60 8.17
CA GLY A 52 15.03 -9.93 8.63
C GLY A 52 14.21 -10.67 7.57
N HIS A 53 13.01 -11.11 7.94
CA HIS A 53 12.08 -11.82 7.05
C HIS A 53 11.42 -10.92 5.99
N LEU A 54 11.55 -9.59 6.12
CA LEU A 54 11.01 -8.61 5.16
C LEU A 54 12.08 -8.11 4.15
N ARG A 55 13.24 -8.78 4.09
CA ARG A 55 14.32 -8.40 3.18
C ARG A 55 13.84 -8.46 1.73
N GLY A 56 14.00 -7.37 0.99
CA GLY A 56 13.49 -7.22 -0.38
C GLY A 56 12.21 -6.37 -0.48
N ASN A 57 11.48 -6.22 0.63
CA ASN A 57 10.33 -5.31 0.73
C ASN A 57 10.77 -3.89 1.13
N THR A 58 9.90 -2.91 0.88
CA THR A 58 10.08 -1.53 1.36
C THR A 58 9.26 -1.33 2.64
N MET A 59 9.92 -0.85 3.69
CA MET A 59 9.26 -0.33 4.89
C MET A 59 9.01 1.17 4.73
N VAL A 60 7.81 1.60 5.10
CA VAL A 60 7.38 3.00 5.04
C VAL A 60 7.05 3.48 6.44
N ASP A 61 7.59 4.64 6.79
CA ASP A 61 7.17 5.39 7.97
C ASP A 61 6.50 6.68 7.53
N ILE A 62 5.41 7.04 8.19
CA ILE A 62 4.62 8.23 7.89
C ILE A 62 4.46 9.04 9.18
N ASP A 63 4.83 10.31 9.13
CA ASP A 63 4.52 11.31 10.15
C ASP A 63 3.57 12.33 9.53
N ALA A 64 2.42 12.55 10.16
CA ALA A 64 1.45 13.53 9.69
C ALA A 64 1.01 14.45 10.82
N LEU A 65 0.94 15.74 10.51
CA LEU A 65 0.32 16.76 11.35
C LEU A 65 -0.92 17.27 10.63
N ILE A 66 -2.10 16.98 11.16
CA ILE A 66 -3.38 17.46 10.64
C ILE A 66 -3.78 18.70 11.44
N TYR A 67 -4.04 19.82 10.76
CA TYR A 67 -4.28 21.12 11.39
C TYR A 67 -5.73 21.35 11.82
N GLN A 68 -6.68 20.67 11.18
CA GLN A 68 -8.11 20.84 11.41
C GLN A 68 -8.87 19.53 11.30
N ASN A 69 -10.01 19.43 11.99
CA ASN A 69 -10.88 18.26 11.87
C ASN A 69 -11.43 18.15 10.44
N VAL A 70 -11.34 16.97 9.86
CA VAL A 70 -11.84 16.64 8.53
C VAL A 70 -12.80 15.47 8.65
N SER A 71 -14.08 15.70 8.39
CA SER A 71 -15.13 14.70 8.57
C SER A 71 -15.75 14.21 7.26
N ASP A 72 -15.55 14.93 6.16
CA ASP A 72 -16.07 14.59 4.85
C ASP A 72 -15.16 15.11 3.71
N GLY A 73 -15.39 14.59 2.49
CA GLY A 73 -14.87 15.21 1.27
C GLY A 73 -13.36 15.08 1.05
N VAL A 74 -12.72 14.03 1.57
CA VAL A 74 -11.32 13.74 1.29
C VAL A 74 -11.23 12.88 0.04
N LEU A 75 -10.92 13.51 -1.10
CA LEU A 75 -10.68 12.82 -2.36
C LEU A 75 -9.23 12.39 -2.45
N VAL A 76 -9.00 11.09 -2.63
CA VAL A 76 -7.65 10.54 -2.85
C VAL A 76 -7.57 9.91 -4.22
N ARG A 77 -6.55 10.33 -4.97
CA ARG A 77 -6.08 9.60 -6.14
C ARG A 77 -4.78 8.89 -5.78
N MET A 78 -4.73 7.58 -5.99
CA MET A 78 -3.49 6.81 -5.88
C MET A 78 -3.16 6.17 -7.22
N GLU A 79 -1.89 6.17 -7.58
CA GLU A 79 -1.36 5.49 -8.77
C GLU A 79 -0.18 4.62 -8.36
N LEU A 80 -0.21 3.35 -8.76
CA LEU A 80 0.92 2.43 -8.67
C LEU A 80 1.55 2.28 -10.05
N GLY A 81 2.79 2.73 -10.21
CA GLY A 81 3.54 2.63 -11.46
C GLY A 81 4.68 1.62 -11.36
N SER A 82 4.85 0.78 -12.37
CA SER A 82 5.99 -0.15 -12.47
C SER A 82 7.08 0.42 -13.36
N LYS A 83 8.33 0.17 -12.97
CA LYS A 83 9.49 0.65 -13.71
C LYS A 83 9.73 -0.21 -14.95
N ILE A 84 9.69 0.41 -16.11
CA ILE A 84 9.99 -0.22 -17.40
C ILE A 84 11.04 0.64 -18.11
N GLY A 85 12.27 0.11 -18.20
CA GLY A 85 13.40 0.90 -18.69
C GLY A 85 13.73 2.05 -17.72
N SER A 86 13.67 3.28 -18.23
CA SER A 86 13.87 4.50 -17.45
C SER A 86 12.60 5.10 -16.86
N ASP A 87 11.43 4.65 -17.30
CA ASP A 87 10.15 5.29 -16.99
C ASP A 87 9.30 4.45 -16.03
N TYR A 88 8.42 5.12 -15.29
CA TYR A 88 7.35 4.45 -14.55
C TYR A 88 6.07 4.45 -15.38
N VAL A 89 5.56 3.27 -15.69
CA VAL A 89 4.30 3.08 -16.41
C VAL A 89 3.19 2.79 -15.40
N PRO A 90 2.10 3.58 -15.39
CA PRO A 90 0.96 3.33 -14.50
C PRO A 90 0.38 1.92 -14.71
N MET A 91 0.22 1.17 -13.63
CA MET A 91 -0.42 -0.16 -13.62
C MET A 91 -1.81 -0.12 -13.00
N LEU A 92 -1.94 0.62 -11.89
CA LEU A 92 -3.22 0.82 -11.21
C LEU A 92 -3.40 2.31 -10.92
N ASP A 93 -4.64 2.76 -11.05
CA ASP A 93 -5.05 4.14 -10.79
C ASP A 93 -6.41 4.10 -10.10
N SER A 94 -6.44 4.61 -8.87
CA SER A 94 -7.55 4.52 -7.94
C SER A 94 -7.99 5.92 -7.57
N ARG A 95 -9.30 6.19 -7.56
CA ARG A 95 -9.88 7.47 -7.15
C ARG A 95 -11.06 7.23 -6.22
N VAL A 96 -10.92 7.63 -4.96
CA VAL A 96 -11.94 7.38 -3.93
C VAL A 96 -12.24 8.65 -3.12
N ASP A 97 -13.49 8.77 -2.65
CA ASP A 97 -13.81 9.65 -1.51
C ASP A 97 -13.55 8.84 -0.24
N LEU A 98 -12.44 9.13 0.41
CA LEU A 98 -11.89 8.38 1.52
C LEU A 98 -12.85 8.35 2.72
N CYS A 99 -13.59 9.42 2.97
CA CYS A 99 -14.59 9.45 4.04
C CYS A 99 -15.85 8.65 3.73
N GLY A 100 -16.11 8.36 2.46
CA GLY A 100 -17.19 7.48 2.02
C GLY A 100 -16.72 6.07 1.65
N PHE A 101 -15.42 5.79 1.77
CA PHE A 101 -14.84 4.52 1.36
C PHE A 101 -15.15 3.42 2.38
N ASN A 102 -15.51 2.24 1.87
CA ASN A 102 -15.71 1.04 2.66
C ASN A 102 -14.85 -0.09 2.10
N SER A 103 -13.78 -0.44 2.81
CA SER A 103 -12.87 -1.51 2.41
C SER A 103 -13.55 -2.88 2.30
N SER A 104 -14.64 -3.11 3.06
CA SER A 104 -15.34 -4.41 3.03
C SER A 104 -16.16 -4.64 1.75
N SER A 105 -16.34 -3.63 0.90
CA SER A 105 -17.18 -3.71 -0.29
C SER A 105 -16.54 -3.10 -1.54
N THR A 106 -15.24 -2.84 -1.52
CA THR A 106 -14.51 -2.23 -2.63
C THR A 106 -13.84 -3.30 -3.50
N ASP A 107 -13.89 -3.12 -4.82
CA ASP A 107 -13.09 -3.91 -5.76
C ASP A 107 -11.72 -3.24 -6.06
N ASP A 108 -11.47 -2.05 -5.48
CA ASP A 108 -10.23 -1.30 -5.65
C ASP A 108 -9.12 -1.88 -4.76
N LEU A 109 -8.34 -2.81 -5.31
CA LEU A 109 -7.30 -3.56 -4.61
C LEU A 109 -6.20 -2.68 -4.02
N LEU A 110 -5.89 -1.57 -4.69
CA LEU A 110 -4.83 -0.66 -4.26
C LEU A 110 -5.27 0.12 -3.01
N MET A 111 -6.51 0.62 -3.02
CA MET A 111 -7.06 1.32 -1.86
C MET A 111 -7.37 0.38 -0.70
N ASP A 112 -7.90 -0.82 -0.97
CA ASP A 112 -8.13 -1.83 0.06
C ASP A 112 -6.84 -2.22 0.78
N MET A 113 -5.78 -2.50 0.01
CA MET A 113 -4.45 -2.77 0.56
C MET A 113 -3.97 -1.60 1.43
N MET A 114 -4.03 -0.37 0.93
CA MET A 114 -3.53 0.79 1.68
C MET A 114 -4.27 0.96 3.01
N VAL A 115 -5.61 0.93 3.00
CA VAL A 115 -6.45 1.12 4.19
C VAL A 115 -6.22 -0.01 5.20
N THR A 116 -6.20 -1.25 4.73
CA THR A 116 -6.04 -2.42 5.57
C THR A 116 -4.65 -2.47 6.21
N GLU A 117 -3.59 -2.16 5.46
CA GLU A 117 -2.23 -2.19 6.01
C GLU A 117 -1.92 -0.97 6.89
N MET A 118 -2.35 0.25 6.53
CA MET A 118 -2.10 1.43 7.37
C MET A 118 -2.73 1.32 8.76
N GLY A 119 -3.92 0.72 8.84
CA GLY A 119 -4.61 0.47 10.11
C GLY A 119 -3.86 -0.48 11.05
N LYS A 120 -2.95 -1.33 10.55
CA LYS A 120 -2.17 -2.26 11.36
C LYS A 120 -0.90 -1.64 11.95
N HIS A 121 -0.39 -0.57 11.34
CA HIS A 121 0.97 -0.10 11.56
C HIS A 121 1.08 1.27 12.27
N GLY A 122 0.01 1.76 12.90
CA GLY A 122 0.06 3.06 13.56
C GLY A 122 -1.21 3.48 14.27
N ASN A 123 -1.28 4.77 14.63
CA ASN A 123 -2.48 5.40 15.17
C ASN A 123 -3.30 6.15 14.10
N MET A 124 -2.85 6.13 12.84
CA MET A 124 -3.59 6.66 11.71
C MET A 124 -4.56 5.59 11.18
N SER A 125 -5.82 5.70 11.57
CA SER A 125 -6.90 5.04 10.85
C SER A 125 -7.28 5.90 9.65
N ILE A 126 -7.55 5.28 8.50
CA ILE A 126 -8.04 5.97 7.30
C ILE A 126 -9.56 6.26 7.39
N ASN A 127 -10.19 5.95 8.54
CA ASN A 127 -11.60 6.21 8.76
C ASN A 127 -11.84 7.65 9.22
N CYS A 128 -12.71 8.36 8.52
CA CYS A 128 -13.17 9.67 8.97
C CYS A 128 -14.04 9.54 10.25
N PRO A 129 -14.07 10.56 11.11
CA PRO A 129 -13.38 11.84 10.99
C PRO A 129 -11.89 11.78 11.39
N PHE A 130 -11.05 12.49 10.63
CA PHE A 130 -9.68 12.82 11.04
C PHE A 130 -9.72 14.01 11.99
N TYR A 131 -9.21 13.83 13.20
CA TYR A 131 -9.10 14.92 14.16
C TYR A 131 -7.79 15.67 13.97
N SER A 132 -7.75 16.96 14.32
CA SER A 132 -6.49 17.69 14.36
C SER A 132 -5.52 17.03 15.33
N GLY A 133 -4.27 16.82 14.92
CA GLY A 133 -3.28 16.17 15.76
C GLY A 133 -2.13 15.55 14.99
N ASN A 134 -1.28 14.85 15.75
CA ASN A 134 -0.13 14.12 15.23
C ASN A 134 -0.48 12.65 15.03
N TYR A 135 -0.20 12.16 13.84
CA TYR A 135 -0.39 10.78 13.45
C TYR A 135 0.93 10.18 13.00
N VAL A 136 1.13 8.92 13.36
CA VAL A 136 2.32 8.16 13.06
C VAL A 136 1.94 6.78 12.55
N VAL A 137 2.58 6.38 11.46
CA VAL A 137 2.59 5.00 10.96
C VAL A 137 4.05 4.57 10.89
N ARG A 138 4.35 3.39 11.41
CA ARG A 138 5.71 2.86 11.51
C ARG A 138 5.79 1.46 10.97
N ASN A 139 6.84 1.20 10.20
CA ASN A 139 7.10 -0.09 9.58
C ASN A 139 5.92 -0.59 8.73
N PHE A 140 5.19 0.33 8.08
CA PHE A 140 4.21 -0.05 7.08
C PHE A 140 4.92 -0.83 6.00
N HIS A 141 4.42 -2.00 5.67
CA HIS A 141 4.88 -2.80 4.56
C HIS A 141 3.68 -3.52 4.00
N ILE A 142 3.73 -3.83 2.72
CA ILE A 142 2.65 -4.59 2.10
C ILE A 142 2.91 -6.07 2.42
N ASP A 143 1.92 -6.71 3.04
CA ASP A 143 1.95 -8.14 3.32
C ASP A 143 2.11 -8.91 2.01
N THR A 144 3.02 -9.89 1.98
CA THR A 144 3.23 -10.77 0.81
C THR A 144 1.99 -11.60 0.49
N GLU A 145 1.10 -11.80 1.46
CA GLU A 145 -0.16 -12.50 1.25
C GLU A 145 -1.26 -11.61 0.65
N ASN A 146 -1.05 -10.29 0.58
CA ASN A 146 -2.00 -9.35 0.00
C ASN A 146 -2.23 -9.65 -1.49
N MET A 147 -3.50 -9.59 -1.93
CA MET A 147 -3.87 -9.95 -3.30
C MET A 147 -3.20 -9.07 -4.36
N LEU A 148 -2.95 -7.79 -4.06
CA LEU A 148 -2.21 -6.90 -4.96
C LEU A 148 -0.80 -7.42 -5.23
N ILE A 149 -0.10 -7.89 -4.19
CA ILE A 149 1.27 -8.42 -4.31
C ILE A 149 1.31 -9.72 -5.09
N LYS A 150 0.29 -10.58 -4.91
CA LYS A 150 0.18 -11.84 -5.65
C LYS A 150 -0.02 -11.64 -7.16
N LEU A 151 -0.58 -10.51 -7.57
CA LEU A 151 -0.87 -10.19 -8.97
C LEU A 151 0.18 -9.27 -9.60
N ALA A 152 0.84 -8.43 -8.81
CA ALA A 152 1.86 -7.52 -9.30
C ALA A 152 3.17 -8.27 -9.63
N PRO A 153 3.76 -8.07 -10.83
CA PRO A 153 5.07 -8.62 -11.14
C PRO A 153 6.13 -8.12 -10.14
N PRO A 154 7.11 -8.95 -9.72
CA PRO A 154 8.23 -8.46 -8.94
C PRO A 154 8.99 -7.37 -9.69
N GLY A 155 9.45 -6.34 -8.97
CA GLY A 155 10.12 -5.21 -9.61
C GLY A 155 10.17 -3.93 -8.77
N GLN A 156 10.56 -2.84 -9.44
CA GLN A 156 10.67 -1.50 -8.84
C GLN A 156 9.41 -0.71 -9.16
N TYR A 157 8.86 -0.05 -8.14
CA TYR A 157 7.59 0.65 -8.23
C TYR A 157 7.68 2.07 -7.69
N ARG A 158 6.84 2.95 -8.26
CA ARG A 158 6.51 4.27 -7.73
C ARG A 158 5.07 4.26 -7.24
N VAL A 159 4.83 4.90 -6.10
CA VAL A 159 3.48 5.24 -5.65
C VAL A 159 3.29 6.75 -5.77
N ALA A 160 2.25 7.21 -6.48
CA ALA A 160 1.85 8.61 -6.47
C ALA A 160 0.51 8.76 -5.75
N ILE A 161 0.41 9.73 -4.84
CA ILE A 161 -0.77 9.98 -4.01
C ILE A 161 -1.09 11.47 -4.08
N ASP A 162 -2.32 11.79 -4.47
CA ASP A 162 -2.85 13.17 -4.48
C ASP A 162 -4.09 13.21 -3.58
N VAL A 163 -3.99 13.96 -2.49
CA VAL A 163 -5.04 14.15 -1.50
C VAL A 163 -5.62 15.56 -1.64
N LYS A 164 -6.92 15.63 -1.90
CA LYS A 164 -7.67 16.88 -2.02
C LYS A 164 -8.84 16.88 -1.07
N HIS A 165 -9.01 17.98 -0.35
CA HIS A 165 -10.21 18.22 0.43
C HIS A 165 -11.20 19.03 -0.41
N LYS A 166 -12.45 18.56 -0.54
CA LYS A 166 -13.56 19.35 -1.10
C LYS A 166 -13.74 20.55 -0.18
N ILE A 167 -13.25 21.72 -0.59
CA ILE A 167 -13.47 22.96 0.15
C ILE A 167 -14.99 23.14 0.28
N LYS A 168 -15.53 23.04 1.50
CA LYS A 168 -16.85 23.62 1.77
C LYS A 168 -16.71 25.11 1.50
N GLU A 169 -17.34 25.61 0.45
CA GLU A 169 -17.53 27.04 0.28
C GLU A 169 -18.04 27.58 1.62
N ARG A 170 -17.25 28.42 2.28
CA ARG A 170 -17.74 29.16 3.44
C ARG A 170 -18.87 30.03 2.91
N VAL A 171 -20.11 29.58 3.05
CA VAL A 171 -21.28 30.41 2.84
C VAL A 171 -21.10 31.58 3.82
N PRO A 172 -20.93 32.83 3.33
CA PRO A 172 -20.81 33.96 4.23
C PRO A 172 -22.15 34.09 4.94
N HIS A 173 -22.15 33.95 6.26
CA HIS A 173 -23.27 34.41 7.06
C HIS A 173 -23.27 35.94 6.98
N PHE A 174 -24.18 36.49 6.17
CA PHE A 174 -24.57 37.90 6.17
C PHE A 174 -25.63 38.14 7.24
#